data_AF-A0A402D185-F1
#
_entry.id   AF-A0A402D185-F1
#
_cell.length_a   1.000
_cell.length_b   1.000
_cell.length_c   1.000
_cell.angle_alpha   90.00
_cell.angle_beta   90.00
_cell.angle_gamma   90.00
#
_symmetry.space_group_name_H-M   'P 1'
#
loop_
_entity.id
_entity.type
_entity.pdbx_description
1 polymer ?
#
loop_
_entity_poly.entity_id
_entity_poly.type
_entity_poly.pdbx_seq_one_letter_code
_entity_poly.pdbx_strand_id
1 'polypeptide(L)'
;MILSILAALIVPRLVSRTSDAKKASASSDISTLSSLLQQYRLDNDGFPTTEEGLQALVTKPSSARNWKGPYTTKALPTDPWGNEYIYQAPGPDGQDFLITSYGADGQPGGDGDAADITSDQ
;
A
#
# COMPACT_ATOMS: atom_id res chain seq x y z
N MET A 1 -1.33 26.01 52.68
CA MET A 1 -1.11 24.65 52.15
C MET A 1 -2.46 24.00 51.97
N ILE A 2 -3.01 24.03 50.76
CA ILE A 2 -4.29 23.37 50.44
C ILE A 2 -4.01 22.55 49.18
N LEU A 3 -4.17 21.24 49.34
CA LEU A 3 -3.81 20.19 48.41
C LEU A 3 -4.32 20.49 47.00
N SER A 4 -3.38 20.72 46.07
CA SER A 4 -3.64 20.59 44.64
C SER A 4 -4.00 19.13 44.39
N ILE A 5 -5.27 18.92 44.05
CA ILE A 5 -5.80 17.63 43.64
C ILE A 5 -5.04 17.22 42.37
N LEU A 6 -4.37 16.08 42.44
CA LEU A 6 -3.60 15.52 41.34
C LEU A 6 -4.57 15.18 40.20
N ALA A 7 -4.53 15.97 39.12
CA ALA A 7 -5.23 15.61 37.89
C ALA A 7 -4.51 14.40 37.27
N ALA A 8 -5.04 13.20 37.52
CA ALA A 8 -4.60 12.01 36.81
C ALA A 8 -5.09 12.11 35.36
N LEU A 9 -4.20 12.50 34.45
CA LEU A 9 -4.43 12.38 33.01
C LEU A 9 -4.45 10.89 32.66
N ILE A 10 -5.65 10.36 32.45
CA ILE A 10 -5.83 9.07 31.78
C ILE A 10 -5.70 9.38 30.29
N VAL A 11 -4.54 9.13 29.69
CA VAL A 11 -4.42 9.10 28.23
C VAL A 11 -5.08 7.79 27.78
N PRO A 12 -6.24 7.82 27.12
CA PRO A 12 -6.87 6.59 26.69
C PRO A 12 -6.00 5.96 25.59
N ARG A 13 -5.52 4.74 25.83
CA ARG A 13 -4.83 3.88 24.84
C ARG A 13 -5.81 3.35 23.78
N LEU A 14 -6.62 4.23 23.20
CA LEU A 14 -7.56 3.88 22.14
C LEU A 14 -6.93 4.04 20.74
N VAL A 15 -5.85 4.81 20.63
CA VAL A 15 -5.20 5.12 19.34
C VAL A 15 -4.64 3.87 18.67
N SER A 16 -4.06 2.92 19.43
CA SER A 16 -3.29 1.80 18.87
C SER A 16 -4.12 0.76 18.07
N ARG A 17 -5.40 0.55 18.41
CA ARG A 17 -6.19 -0.52 17.74
C ARG A 17 -6.57 -0.16 16.31
N THR A 18 -6.71 1.12 16.01
CA THR A 18 -7.04 1.59 14.66
C THR A 18 -5.80 1.48 13.76
N SER A 19 -4.61 1.71 14.31
CA SER A 19 -3.34 1.63 13.60
C SER A 19 -3.07 0.23 13.05
N ASP A 20 -3.21 -0.80 13.87
CA ASP A 20 -3.01 -2.20 13.43
C ASP A 20 -4.04 -2.62 12.37
N ALA A 21 -5.30 -2.20 12.52
CA ALA A 21 -6.35 -2.48 11.55
C ALA A 21 -6.05 -1.81 10.19
N LYS A 22 -5.53 -0.58 10.19
CA LYS A 22 -5.06 0.10 8.98
C LYS A 22 -3.92 -0.67 8.33
N LYS A 23 -2.87 -1.00 9.09
CA LYS A 23 -1.74 -1.79 8.55
C LYS A 23 -2.19 -3.10 7.91
N ALA A 24 -3.09 -3.83 8.56
CA ALA A 24 -3.66 -5.07 8.03
C ALA A 24 -4.47 -4.85 6.75
N SER A 25 -5.24 -3.76 6.67
CA SER A 25 -5.97 -3.37 5.46
C SER A 25 -5.00 -3.06 4.31
N ALA A 26 -3.95 -2.27 4.58
CA ALA A 26 -2.95 -1.94 3.58
C ALA A 26 -2.22 -3.17 3.04
N SER A 27 -1.82 -4.09 3.94
CA SER A 27 -1.22 -5.38 3.55
C SER A 27 -2.18 -6.24 2.71
N SER A 28 -3.48 -6.23 3.03
CA SER A 28 -4.51 -6.95 2.24
C SER A 28 -4.69 -6.35 0.84
N ASP A 29 -4.69 -5.02 0.75
CA ASP A 29 -4.76 -4.31 -0.54
C ASP A 29 -3.52 -4.60 -1.38
N ILE A 30 -2.32 -4.52 -0.79
CA ILE A 30 -1.05 -4.86 -1.45
C ILE A 30 -1.06 -6.31 -1.95
N SER A 31 -1.55 -7.25 -1.15
CA SER A 31 -1.67 -8.67 -1.53
C SER A 31 -2.60 -8.85 -2.73
N THR A 32 -3.70 -8.10 -2.75
CA THR A 32 -4.66 -8.10 -3.86
C THR A 32 -4.01 -7.54 -5.12
N LEU A 33 -3.37 -6.36 -5.04
CA LEU A 33 -2.66 -5.72 -6.15
C LEU A 33 -1.55 -6.61 -6.69
N SER A 34 -0.78 -7.26 -5.81
CA SER A 34 0.27 -8.21 -6.16
C SER A 34 -0.27 -9.39 -6.96
N SER A 35 -1.43 -9.93 -6.56
CA SER A 35 -2.10 -11.02 -7.29
C SER A 35 -2.54 -10.58 -8.69
N LEU A 36 -3.06 -9.36 -8.82
CA LEU A 36 -3.44 -8.79 -10.12
C LEU A 36 -2.24 -8.56 -11.03
N LEU A 37 -1.11 -8.08 -10.49
CA LEU A 37 0.14 -7.90 -11.22
C LEU A 37 0.71 -9.25 -11.69
N GLN A 38 0.64 -10.28 -10.86
CA GLN A 38 1.03 -11.64 -11.27
C GLN A 38 0.16 -12.13 -12.42
N GLN A 39 -1.15 -11.89 -12.38
CA GLN A 39 -2.04 -12.24 -13.49
C GLN A 39 -1.71 -11.44 -14.76
N TYR A 40 -1.42 -10.14 -14.64
CA TYR A 40 -0.95 -9.32 -15.77
C TYR A 40 0.34 -9.90 -16.38
N ARG A 41 1.31 -10.32 -15.54
CA ARG A 41 2.56 -10.97 -15.97
C ARG A 41 2.29 -12.26 -16.73
N LEU A 42 1.36 -13.10 -16.26
CA LEU A 42 1.00 -14.35 -16.93
C LEU A 42 0.42 -14.12 -18.33
N ASP A 43 -0.28 -13.01 -18.55
CA ASP A 43 -0.84 -12.69 -19.87
C ASP A 43 0.17 -11.95 -20.77
N ASN A 44 0.97 -11.02 -20.23
CA ASN A 44 1.85 -10.13 -21.01
C ASN A 44 3.33 -10.52 -20.99
N ASP A 45 3.69 -11.63 -20.34
CA ASP A 45 5.08 -12.09 -20.09
C ASP A 45 5.96 -11.10 -19.32
N GLY A 46 5.37 -10.09 -18.69
CA GLY A 46 6.10 -9.05 -17.98
C GLY A 46 5.19 -8.21 -17.08
N PHE A 47 5.80 -7.53 -16.12
CA PHE A 47 5.11 -6.57 -15.27
C PHE A 47 4.98 -5.20 -15.96
N PRO A 48 3.97 -4.39 -15.58
CA PRO A 48 3.90 -3.01 -16.06
C PRO A 48 5.12 -2.22 -15.56
N THR A 49 5.48 -1.19 -16.30
CA THR A 49 6.59 -0.29 -15.91
C THR A 49 6.16 0.64 -14.78
N THR A 50 7.13 1.22 -14.09
CA THR A 50 6.89 2.22 -13.04
C THR A 50 6.10 3.44 -13.57
N GLU A 51 6.28 3.81 -14.83
CA GLU A 51 5.53 4.91 -15.48
C GLU A 51 4.06 4.55 -15.74
N GLU A 52 3.77 3.28 -16.06
CA GLU A 52 2.41 2.78 -16.24
C GLU A 52 1.72 2.56 -14.88
N GLY A 53 2.48 2.18 -13.87
CA GLY A 53 2.02 2.02 -12.51
C GLY A 53 0.94 0.94 -12.35
N LEU A 54 0.19 1.04 -11.25
CA LEU A 54 -0.97 0.19 -11.00
C LEU A 54 -2.13 0.48 -11.95
N GLN A 55 -2.12 1.62 -12.65
CA GLN A 55 -3.12 1.96 -13.66
C GLN A 55 -3.17 0.94 -14.80
N ALA A 56 -2.06 0.24 -15.09
CA ALA A 56 -2.01 -0.87 -16.04
C ALA A 56 -2.98 -2.03 -15.73
N LEU A 57 -3.41 -2.17 -14.47
CA LEU A 57 -4.37 -3.17 -14.04
C LEU A 57 -5.82 -2.80 -14.43
N VAL A 58 -6.11 -1.50 -14.51
CA VAL A 58 -7.44 -0.97 -14.84
C VAL A 58 -7.54 -0.65 -16.33
N THR A 59 -6.54 0.06 -16.84
CA THR A 59 -6.50 0.57 -18.21
C THR A 59 -5.40 -0.17 -18.96
N LYS A 60 -5.71 -0.66 -20.16
CA LYS A 60 -4.70 -1.27 -21.03
C LYS A 60 -3.56 -0.29 -21.30
N PRO A 61 -2.32 -0.56 -20.87
CA PRO A 61 -1.24 0.35 -21.16
C PRO A 61 -0.68 0.05 -22.56
N SER A 62 0.05 1.02 -23.14
CA SER A 62 0.50 0.93 -24.53
C SER A 62 1.55 -0.17 -24.77
N SER A 63 2.31 -0.54 -23.73
CA SER A 63 3.30 -1.64 -23.82
C SER A 63 2.66 -3.03 -23.84
N ALA A 64 1.41 -3.17 -23.37
CA ALA A 64 0.77 -4.46 -23.18
C ALA A 64 0.27 -5.08 -24.48
N ARG A 65 0.92 -6.15 -24.93
CA ARG A 65 0.53 -6.88 -26.15
C ARG A 65 -0.69 -7.76 -25.96
N ASN A 66 -0.78 -8.46 -24.83
CA ASN A 66 -1.76 -9.52 -24.58
C ASN A 66 -2.71 -9.20 -23.41
N TRP A 67 -2.86 -7.92 -23.09
CA TRP A 67 -3.73 -7.46 -22.00
C TRP A 67 -5.15 -8.01 -22.13
N LYS A 68 -5.60 -8.76 -21.13
CA LYS A 68 -6.95 -9.36 -21.06
C LYS A 68 -7.85 -8.71 -20.01
N GLY A 69 -7.44 -7.55 -19.51
CA GLY A 69 -8.13 -6.85 -18.45
C GLY A 69 -9.50 -6.27 -18.85
N PRO A 70 -10.10 -5.46 -17.95
CA PRO A 70 -9.51 -4.96 -16.70
C PRO A 70 -9.34 -6.07 -15.65
N TYR A 71 -8.15 -6.15 -15.04
CA TYR A 71 -7.81 -7.15 -14.01
C TYR A 71 -8.52 -6.84 -12.68
N THR A 72 -8.88 -5.58 -12.47
CA THR A 72 -9.75 -5.15 -11.37
C THR A 72 -11.04 -4.55 -11.90
N THR A 73 -12.16 -4.93 -11.31
CA THR A 73 -13.47 -4.31 -11.58
C THR A 73 -13.70 -3.09 -10.69
N LYS A 74 -12.89 -2.92 -9.64
CA LYS A 74 -12.92 -1.79 -8.72
C LYS A 74 -11.81 -0.81 -9.04
N ALA A 75 -12.04 0.46 -8.73
CA ALA A 75 -10.97 1.46 -8.71
C ALA A 75 -9.83 0.97 -7.82
N LEU A 76 -8.60 1.40 -8.14
CA LEU A 76 -7.43 1.06 -7.33
C LEU A 76 -7.67 1.57 -5.90
N PRO A 77 -7.52 0.71 -4.88
CA PRO A 77 -7.64 1.15 -3.51
C PRO A 77 -6.52 2.16 -3.22
N THR A 78 -6.83 3.22 -2.50
CA THR A 78 -5.82 4.01 -1.79
C THR A 78 -5.51 3.34 -0.47
N ASP A 79 -4.37 3.66 0.10
CA ASP A 79 -4.05 3.18 1.43
C ASP A 79 -5.06 3.69 2.48
N PRO A 80 -5.08 3.09 3.68
CA PRO A 80 -5.98 3.47 4.78
C PRO A 80 -5.77 4.88 5.34
N TRP A 81 -4.73 5.58 4.88
CA TRP A 81 -4.42 6.97 5.24
C TRP A 81 -4.79 7.95 4.12
N GLY A 82 -5.21 7.45 2.96
CA GLY A 82 -5.66 8.22 1.80
C GLY A 82 -4.57 8.49 0.76
N ASN A 83 -3.40 7.88 0.88
CA ASN A 83 -2.32 8.00 -0.08
C ASN A 83 -2.42 6.91 -1.16
N GLU A 84 -1.86 7.18 -2.34
CA GLU A 84 -1.76 6.20 -3.41
C GLU A 84 -0.62 5.21 -3.12
N TYR A 85 -0.81 3.95 -3.51
CA TYR A 85 0.26 2.96 -3.42
C TYR A 85 1.35 3.27 -4.46
N ILE A 86 2.60 3.30 -3.98
CA ILE A 86 3.77 3.49 -4.82
C ILE A 86 4.12 2.14 -5.44
N TYR A 87 4.12 2.07 -6.76
CA TYR A 87 4.54 0.88 -7.49
C TYR A 87 5.88 1.14 -8.15
N GLN A 88 6.80 0.20 -7.99
CA GLN A 88 8.11 0.25 -8.62
C GLN A 88 8.46 -1.10 -9.25
N ALA A 89 8.84 -1.08 -10.52
CA ALA A 89 9.33 -2.24 -11.25
C ALA A 89 10.50 -1.85 -12.17
N PRO A 90 11.65 -2.56 -12.09
CA PRO A 90 11.96 -3.65 -11.15
C PRO A 90 12.07 -3.15 -9.69
N GLY A 91 11.77 -4.03 -8.73
CA GLY A 91 11.90 -3.73 -7.31
C GLY A 91 13.37 -3.74 -6.86
N PRO A 92 13.68 -3.16 -5.67
CA PRO A 92 15.00 -3.28 -5.05
C PRO A 92 15.32 -4.74 -4.69
N ASP A 93 16.59 -5.03 -4.42
CA ASP A 93 17.07 -6.34 -3.96
C ASP A 93 16.73 -7.54 -4.87
N GLY A 94 16.52 -7.27 -6.17
CA GLY A 94 16.22 -8.31 -7.16
C GLY A 94 14.75 -8.76 -7.17
N GLN A 95 13.87 -8.01 -6.50
CA GLN A 95 12.43 -8.24 -6.57
C GLN A 95 11.90 -7.87 -7.96
N ASP A 96 10.97 -8.67 -8.48
CA ASP A 96 10.32 -8.40 -9.76
C ASP A 96 9.59 -7.03 -9.75
N PHE A 97 8.96 -6.69 -8.62
CA PHE A 97 8.30 -5.42 -8.37
C PHE A 97 8.22 -5.18 -6.86
N LEU A 98 7.97 -3.93 -6.47
CA LEU A 98 7.71 -3.51 -5.10
C LEU A 98 6.48 -2.62 -5.06
N ILE A 99 5.55 -2.90 -4.16
CA ILE A 99 4.46 -1.99 -3.80
C ILE A 99 4.75 -1.46 -2.41
N THR A 100 4.71 -0.13 -2.24
CA THR A 100 4.96 0.54 -0.96
C THR A 100 3.81 1.48 -0.63
N SER A 101 3.35 1.46 0.62
CA SER A 101 2.55 2.53 1.24
C SER A 101 3.40 3.17 2.32
N TYR A 102 3.52 4.50 2.26
CA TYR A 102 4.27 5.29 3.25
C TYR A 102 3.49 5.53 4.56
N GLY A 103 2.34 4.88 4.75
CA GLY A 103 1.55 5.06 5.96
C GLY A 103 1.00 6.49 6.15
N ALA A 104 0.86 6.90 7.41
CA ALA A 104 0.16 8.14 7.78
C ALA A 104 0.84 9.44 7.36
N ASP A 105 2.16 9.46 7.23
CA ASP A 105 2.92 10.67 6.94
C ASP A 105 3.18 10.87 5.44
N GLY A 106 2.93 9.83 4.62
CA GLY A 106 3.14 9.86 3.19
C GLY A 106 4.61 9.98 2.80
N GLN A 107 5.54 9.68 3.71
CA GLN A 107 6.98 9.79 3.48
C GLN A 107 7.70 8.46 3.75
N PRO A 108 8.81 8.19 3.06
CA PRO A 108 9.61 7.01 3.34
C PRO A 108 10.16 7.06 4.78
N GLY A 109 9.98 5.97 5.50
CA GLY A 109 10.44 5.75 6.86
C GLY A 109 9.28 5.69 7.86
N GLY A 110 9.43 6.46 8.94
CA GLY A 110 8.41 6.54 9.98
C GLY A 110 8.32 5.33 10.92
N ASP A 111 7.49 5.48 11.95
CA ASP A 111 7.28 4.51 13.02
C ASP A 111 5.80 4.46 13.39
N GLY A 112 5.33 3.33 13.92
CA GLY A 112 3.91 3.18 14.25
C GLY A 112 3.01 3.31 13.01
N ASP A 113 2.05 4.24 13.00
CA ASP A 113 1.16 4.50 11.86
C ASP A 113 1.85 5.09 10.63
N ALA A 114 3.02 5.71 10.81
CA ALA A 114 3.84 6.25 9.73
C ALA A 114 4.83 5.21 9.18
N ALA A 115 4.84 3.98 9.71
CA ALA A 115 5.75 2.96 9.23
C ALA A 115 5.37 2.50 7.82
N ASP A 116 6.35 2.48 6.92
CA ASP A 116 6.22 1.95 5.57
C ASP A 116 5.72 0.50 5.56
N ILE A 117 4.80 0.21 4.63
CA ILE A 117 4.28 -1.12 4.38
C ILE A 117 4.61 -1.50 2.95
N THR A 118 5.45 -2.52 2.80
CA THR A 118 5.91 -3.02 1.51
C THR A 118 5.30 -4.38 1.19
N SER A 119 5.29 -4.76 -0.10
CA SER A 119 4.86 -6.10 -0.55
C SER A 119 5.83 -7.23 -0.20
N ASP A 120 7.03 -6.91 0.29
CA ASP A 120 8.05 -7.88 0.71
C ASP A 120 7.88 -8.34 2.16
N GLN A 121 7.15 -7.58 2.97
CA GLN A 121 6.94 -7.81 4.41
C GLN A 121 5.85 -8.82 4.74
#